data_AF-A0A4Y7Q4N1-F1
#
_entry.id   AF-A0A4Y7Q4N1-F1
#
_cell.length_a   1.000
_cell.length_b   1.000
_cell.length_c   1.000
_cell.angle_alpha   90.00
_cell.angle_beta   90.00
_cell.angle_gamma   90.00
#
_symmetry.space_group_name_H-M   'P 1'
#
loop_
_entity.id
_entity.type
_entity.pdbx_description
1 polymer ?
#
loop_
_entity_poly.entity_id
_entity_poly.type
_entity_poly.pdbx_seq_one_letter_code
_entity_poly.pdbx_strand_id
1 'polypeptide(L)'
;MTPVSTSRVVSGGAPGITSIASDESAQAAIDAELQCLTHSIITLKSRRNEFCFINKLPPEIATNIFHRVRAGVSPRRWIMVTHVCRHWRRMALECPSLWGSVSLARTRRQELNAFMARAKSTPLIVDILMLKSRFFMRHKGIHA
;
A
#
# COMPACT_ATOMS: atom_id res chain seq x y z
N MET A 1 65.47 48.28 -17.50
CA MET A 1 65.44 47.56 -16.22
C MET A 1 63.97 47.45 -15.78
N THR A 2 63.44 46.22 -15.83
CA THR A 2 62.26 45.63 -15.15
C THR A 2 60.91 46.38 -15.06
N PRO A 3 59.80 45.75 -15.51
CA PRO A 3 58.45 46.12 -15.10
C PRO A 3 58.04 45.40 -13.81
N VAL A 4 57.38 46.11 -12.90
CA VAL A 4 56.74 45.55 -11.69
C VAL A 4 55.44 44.88 -12.10
N SER A 5 55.34 43.57 -11.82
CA SER A 5 54.15 42.76 -12.06
C SER A 5 53.14 42.98 -10.92
N THR A 6 52.01 43.60 -11.22
CA THR A 6 50.89 43.70 -10.29
C THR A 6 50.07 42.41 -10.37
N SER A 7 50.13 41.60 -9.31
CA SER A 7 49.41 40.33 -9.23
C SER A 7 47.90 40.54 -9.03
N ARG A 8 47.15 39.66 -9.67
CA ARG A 8 45.70 39.63 -9.86
C ARG A 8 45.01 38.99 -8.66
N VAL A 9 44.17 39.72 -7.92
CA VAL A 9 43.20 39.12 -6.99
C VAL A 9 41.90 38.86 -7.77
N VAL A 10 41.69 37.61 -8.19
CA VAL A 10 40.35 37.12 -8.55
C VAL A 10 39.71 36.62 -7.26
N SER A 11 38.86 37.45 -6.67
CA SER A 11 37.92 37.06 -5.64
C SER A 11 36.51 37.15 -6.22
N GLY A 12 35.89 36.00 -6.45
CA GLY A 12 34.54 35.87 -6.98
C GLY A 12 34.06 34.43 -6.85
N GLY A 13 34.07 33.90 -5.63
CA GLY A 13 33.50 32.59 -5.32
C GLY A 13 31.98 32.62 -5.52
N ALA A 14 31.48 31.66 -6.29
CA ALA A 14 30.06 31.45 -6.53
C ALA A 14 29.32 31.11 -5.20
N PRO A 15 28.32 31.88 -4.75
CA PRO A 15 27.62 31.63 -3.48
C PRO A 15 26.50 30.57 -3.56
N GLY A 16 26.18 30.05 -4.75
CA GLY A 16 24.91 29.34 -4.98
C GLY A 16 24.92 27.83 -4.77
N ILE A 17 26.07 27.16 -4.93
CA ILE A 17 26.12 25.68 -5.01
C ILE A 17 26.37 25.05 -3.63
N THR A 18 27.09 25.74 -2.74
CA THR A 18 27.47 25.21 -1.42
C THR A 18 26.30 25.21 -0.41
N SER A 19 25.34 26.12 -0.53
CA SER A 19 24.19 26.22 0.38
C SER A 19 23.17 25.09 0.15
N ILE A 20 22.84 24.81 -1.11
CA ILE A 20 21.83 23.81 -1.48
C ILE A 20 22.26 22.39 -1.07
N ALA A 21 23.54 22.06 -1.25
CA ALA A 21 24.08 20.76 -0.85
C ALA A 21 24.10 20.55 0.67
N SER A 22 24.26 21.64 1.44
CA SER A 22 24.18 21.60 2.92
C SER A 22 22.75 21.38 3.39
N ASP A 23 21.78 22.01 2.74
CA ASP A 23 20.36 21.88 3.08
C ASP A 23 19.80 20.48 2.73
N GLU A 24 20.21 19.92 1.59
CA GLU A 24 19.81 18.56 1.17
C GLU A 24 20.38 17.48 2.12
N SER A 25 21.62 17.66 2.57
CA SER A 25 22.24 16.77 3.58
C SER A 25 21.53 16.85 4.94
N ALA A 26 21.13 18.06 5.37
CA ALA A 26 20.35 18.25 6.59
C ALA A 26 18.94 17.65 6.49
N GLN A 27 18.26 17.80 5.35
CA GLN A 27 16.97 17.16 5.09
C GLN A 27 17.08 15.64 5.12
N ALA A 28 18.10 15.06 4.48
CA ALA A 28 18.34 13.63 4.49
C ALA A 28 18.59 13.07 5.91
N ALA A 29 19.32 13.82 6.75
CA ALA A 29 19.54 13.43 8.14
C ALA A 29 18.24 13.41 8.96
N ILE A 30 17.38 14.43 8.80
CA ILE A 30 16.06 14.49 9.45
C ILE A 30 15.17 13.35 8.95
N ASP A 31 15.15 13.08 7.65
CA ASP A 31 14.37 11.99 7.06
C ASP A 31 14.84 10.62 7.59
N ALA A 32 16.15 10.43 7.75
CA ALA A 32 16.70 9.21 8.35
C ALA A 32 16.26 9.04 9.81
N GLU A 33 16.22 10.13 10.59
CA GLU A 33 15.72 10.11 11.96
C GLU A 33 14.21 9.79 12.00
N LEU A 34 13.40 10.44 11.16
CA LEU A 34 11.97 10.17 11.02
C LEU A 34 11.71 8.71 10.64
N GLN A 35 12.51 8.14 9.75
CA GLN A 35 12.43 6.73 9.37
C GLN A 35 12.76 5.82 10.56
N CYS A 36 13.85 6.11 11.30
CA CYS A 36 14.24 5.35 12.49
C CYS A 36 13.15 5.36 13.58
N LEU A 37 12.59 6.53 13.86
CA LEU A 37 11.51 6.70 14.84
C LEU A 37 10.22 5.99 14.39
N THR A 38 9.87 6.11 13.11
CA THR A 38 8.72 5.41 12.52
C THR A 38 8.87 3.89 12.65
N HIS A 39 10.04 3.35 12.35
CA HIS A 39 10.33 1.92 12.50
C HIS A 39 10.17 1.47 13.97
N SER A 40 10.65 2.27 14.91
CA SER A 40 10.49 2.02 16.34
C SER A 40 9.02 2.01 16.77
N ILE A 41 8.22 2.98 16.31
CA ILE A 41 6.77 3.04 16.57
C ILE A 41 6.05 1.81 16.01
N ILE A 42 6.36 1.39 14.78
CA ILE A 42 5.75 0.20 14.15
C ILE A 42 6.08 -1.07 14.93
N THR A 43 7.33 -1.18 15.40
CA THR A 43 7.80 -2.30 16.22
C THR A 43 7.04 -2.37 17.54
N LEU A 44 6.95 -1.26 18.28
CA LEU A 44 6.21 -1.19 19.53
C LEU A 44 4.71 -1.47 19.35
N LYS A 45 4.08 -0.91 18.30
CA LYS A 45 2.69 -1.21 17.96
C LYS A 45 2.46 -2.71 17.71
N SER A 46 3.42 -3.39 17.10
CA SER A 46 3.31 -4.82 16.84
C SER A 46 3.45 -5.66 18.10
N ARG A 47 4.43 -5.35 18.96
CA ARG A 47 4.56 -6.00 20.27
C ARG A 47 3.31 -5.79 21.11
N ARG A 48 2.75 -4.58 21.14
CA ARG A 48 1.47 -4.30 21.82
C ARG A 48 0.34 -5.18 21.27
N ASN A 49 0.28 -5.38 19.96
CA ASN A 49 -0.75 -6.19 19.33
C ASN A 49 -0.62 -7.68 19.69
N GLU A 50 0.58 -8.22 19.97
CA GLU A 50 0.77 -9.60 20.42
C GLU A 50 0.06 -9.90 21.76
N PHE A 51 -0.17 -8.89 22.58
CA PHE A 51 -0.92 -9.03 23.83
C PHE A 51 -2.44 -9.01 23.64
N CYS A 52 -2.93 -8.56 22.49
CA CYS A 52 -4.37 -8.57 22.20
C CYS A 52 -4.86 -10.00 21.97
N PHE A 53 -5.94 -10.39 22.66
CA PHE A 53 -6.54 -11.74 22.57
C PHE A 53 -6.77 -12.20 21.14
N ILE A 54 -7.17 -11.30 20.25
CA ILE A 54 -7.49 -11.63 18.88
C ILE A 54 -6.25 -12.08 18.06
N ASN A 55 -5.05 -11.72 18.49
CA ASN A 55 -3.79 -12.18 17.89
C ASN A 55 -3.23 -13.44 18.55
N LYS A 56 -3.91 -13.97 19.58
CA LYS A 56 -3.59 -15.26 20.21
C LYS A 56 -4.47 -16.40 19.70
N LEU A 57 -5.36 -16.11 18.76
CA LEU A 57 -6.20 -17.12 18.14
C LEU A 57 -5.34 -18.09 17.31
N PRO A 58 -5.64 -19.40 17.34
CA PRO A 58 -5.05 -20.33 16.39
C PRO A 58 -5.31 -19.89 14.94
N PRO A 59 -4.38 -20.14 14.00
CA PRO A 59 -4.53 -19.76 12.59
C PRO A 59 -5.84 -20.26 11.95
N GLU A 60 -6.33 -21.43 12.34
CA GLU A 60 -7.56 -22.05 11.85
C GLU A 60 -8.79 -21.21 12.21
N ILE A 61 -8.82 -20.69 13.44
CA ILE A 61 -9.91 -19.84 13.92
C ILE A 61 -9.85 -18.47 13.24
N ALA A 62 -8.65 -17.89 13.13
CA ALA A 62 -8.45 -16.61 12.45
C ALA A 62 -8.86 -16.67 10.97
N THR A 63 -8.45 -17.72 10.25
CA THR A 63 -8.82 -17.92 8.85
C THR A 63 -10.31 -18.15 8.66
N ASN A 64 -10.98 -18.87 9.57
CA ASN A 64 -12.44 -19.01 9.57
C ASN A 64 -13.13 -17.63 9.72
N ILE A 65 -12.65 -16.78 10.63
CA ILE A 65 -13.13 -15.39 10.75
C ILE A 65 -12.95 -14.65 9.42
N PHE A 66 -11.78 -14.76 8.76
CA PHE A 66 -11.54 -14.09 7.48
C PHE A 66 -12.51 -14.56 6.39
N HIS A 67 -12.83 -15.86 6.34
CA HIS A 67 -13.83 -16.40 5.42
C HIS A 67 -15.22 -15.83 5.70
N ARG A 68 -15.62 -15.71 6.98
CA ARG A 68 -16.90 -15.11 7.36
C ARG A 68 -16.97 -13.63 7.00
N VAL A 69 -15.90 -12.87 7.25
CA VAL A 69 -15.81 -11.46 6.83
C VAL A 69 -15.93 -11.37 5.32
N ARG A 70 -15.23 -12.23 4.56
CA ARG A 70 -15.29 -12.27 3.10
C ARG A 70 -16.70 -12.54 2.58
N ALA A 71 -17.44 -13.45 3.21
CA ALA A 71 -18.82 -13.76 2.82
C ALA A 71 -19.83 -12.65 3.18
N GLY A 72 -19.59 -11.93 4.28
CA GLY A 72 -20.54 -10.94 4.82
C GLY A 72 -20.37 -9.51 4.31
N VAL A 73 -19.29 -9.19 3.61
CA VAL A 73 -19.01 -7.83 3.11
C VAL A 73 -18.98 -7.77 1.59
N SER A 74 -19.14 -6.56 1.05
CA SER A 74 -19.11 -6.38 -0.41
C SER A 74 -17.78 -6.86 -1.01
N PRO A 75 -17.78 -7.37 -2.26
CA PRO A 75 -16.58 -7.84 -2.91
C PRO A 75 -15.49 -6.76 -2.86
N ARG A 76 -14.31 -7.16 -2.35
CA ARG A 76 -13.11 -6.36 -1.98
C ARG A 76 -13.05 -5.78 -0.58
N ARG A 77 -14.16 -5.47 0.08
CA ARG A 77 -14.09 -4.86 1.43
C ARG A 77 -13.37 -5.77 2.42
N TRP A 78 -13.48 -7.08 2.24
CA TRP A 78 -12.82 -8.07 3.08
C TRP A 78 -11.29 -7.94 3.08
N ILE A 79 -10.67 -7.35 2.05
CA ILE A 79 -9.22 -7.12 1.99
C ILE A 79 -8.74 -6.28 3.19
N MET A 80 -9.63 -5.51 3.83
CA MET A 80 -9.34 -4.77 5.06
C MET A 80 -8.78 -5.66 6.19
N VAL A 81 -9.07 -6.97 6.22
CA VAL A 81 -8.46 -7.88 7.19
C VAL A 81 -6.93 -7.93 7.06
N THR A 82 -6.39 -7.70 5.86
CA THR A 82 -4.95 -7.63 5.58
C THR A 82 -4.29 -6.32 6.04
N HIS A 83 -5.09 -5.37 6.53
CA HIS A 83 -4.66 -4.05 6.98
C HIS A 83 -4.81 -3.85 8.50
N VAL A 84 -5.36 -4.82 9.24
CA VAL A 84 -5.57 -4.72 10.70
C VAL A 84 -4.22 -4.68 11.44
N CYS A 85 -3.37 -5.68 11.21
CA CYS A 85 -2.02 -5.74 11.78
C CYS A 85 -1.11 -6.63 10.91
N ARG A 86 0.21 -6.62 11.19
CA ARG A 86 1.19 -7.45 10.46
C ARG A 86 0.88 -8.96 10.57
N HIS A 87 0.40 -9.42 11.72
CA HIS A 87 0.07 -10.82 11.95
C HIS A 87 -1.15 -11.28 11.12
N TRP A 88 -2.24 -10.50 11.14
CA TRP A 88 -3.42 -10.75 10.31
C TRP A 88 -3.13 -10.70 8.83
N ARG A 89 -2.31 -9.73 8.41
CA ARG A 89 -1.82 -9.64 7.04
C ARG A 89 -1.13 -10.93 6.61
N ARG A 90 -0.19 -11.42 7.42
CA ARG A 90 0.54 -12.67 7.12
C ARG A 90 -0.43 -13.84 6.94
N MET A 91 -1.27 -14.09 7.94
CA MET A 91 -2.25 -15.20 7.90
C MET A 91 -3.19 -15.13 6.69
N ALA A 92 -3.72 -13.94 6.40
CA ALA A 92 -4.65 -13.75 5.29
C ALA A 92 -3.97 -13.91 3.92
N LEU A 93 -2.72 -13.45 3.76
CA LEU A 93 -1.96 -13.61 2.52
C LEU A 93 -1.48 -15.06 2.30
N GLU A 94 -1.22 -15.80 3.38
CA GLU A 94 -0.77 -17.19 3.32
C GLU A 94 -1.90 -18.20 3.11
N CYS A 95 -3.16 -17.80 3.35
CA CYS A 95 -4.35 -18.62 3.20
C CYS A 95 -4.90 -18.55 1.76
N PRO A 96 -4.61 -19.52 0.86
CA PRO A 96 -4.89 -19.38 -0.57
C PRO A 96 -6.39 -19.43 -0.88
N SER A 97 -7.18 -20.13 -0.07
CA SER A 97 -8.64 -20.22 -0.19
C SER A 97 -9.34 -18.86 -0.06
N LEU A 98 -8.72 -17.87 0.60
CA LEU A 98 -9.23 -16.49 0.64
C LEU A 98 -9.05 -15.75 -0.68
N TRP A 99 -8.24 -16.24 -1.61
CA TRP A 99 -7.93 -15.59 -2.89
C TRP A 99 -8.53 -16.34 -4.09
N GLY A 100 -9.09 -17.53 -3.87
CA GLY A 100 -9.67 -18.42 -4.89
C GLY A 100 -10.95 -17.91 -5.57
N SER A 101 -11.46 -16.72 -5.24
CA SER A 101 -12.64 -16.17 -5.91
C SER A 101 -12.47 -14.67 -6.19
N VAL A 102 -12.79 -14.24 -7.41
CA VAL A 102 -12.57 -12.87 -7.88
C VAL A 102 -13.67 -12.43 -8.85
N SER A 103 -14.15 -11.20 -8.70
CA SER A 103 -15.12 -10.58 -9.62
C SER A 103 -14.41 -9.68 -10.60
N LEU A 104 -14.46 -9.99 -11.90
CA LEU A 104 -13.78 -9.20 -12.94
C LEU A 104 -14.40 -7.81 -13.11
N ALA A 105 -15.71 -7.68 -12.93
CA ALA A 105 -16.40 -6.39 -13.00
C ALA A 105 -15.97 -5.42 -11.89
N ARG A 106 -15.44 -5.93 -10.78
CA ARG A 106 -15.03 -5.14 -9.63
C ARG A 106 -13.51 -5.06 -9.52
N THR A 107 -12.76 -6.03 -10.02
CA THR A 107 -11.32 -6.17 -9.77
C THR A 107 -10.46 -5.50 -10.86
N ARG A 108 -9.51 -4.63 -10.45
CA ARG A 108 -8.57 -4.01 -11.40
C ARG A 108 -7.56 -5.06 -11.86
N ARG A 109 -7.04 -4.91 -13.08
CA ARG A 109 -6.09 -5.86 -13.67
C ARG A 109 -4.82 -6.07 -12.83
N GLN A 110 -4.26 -5.00 -12.25
CA GLN A 110 -3.08 -5.13 -11.40
C GLN A 110 -3.36 -5.95 -10.14
N GLU A 111 -4.58 -5.85 -9.61
CA GLU A 111 -5.00 -6.58 -8.42
C GLU A 111 -5.34 -8.03 -8.75
N LEU A 112 -5.87 -8.30 -9.94
CA LEU A 112 -6.15 -9.65 -10.42
C LEU A 112 -4.89 -10.52 -10.38
N ASN A 113 -3.75 -9.98 -10.80
CA ASN A 113 -2.46 -10.68 -10.70
C ASN A 113 -2.12 -11.06 -9.26
N ALA A 114 -2.40 -10.18 -8.28
CA ALA A 114 -2.19 -10.48 -6.87
C ALA A 114 -3.16 -11.56 -6.36
N PHE A 115 -4.41 -11.57 -6.82
CA PHE A 115 -5.36 -12.65 -6.49
C PHE A 115 -4.89 -13.99 -7.04
N MET A 116 -4.51 -14.04 -8.32
CA MET A 116 -4.02 -15.27 -8.97
C MET A 116 -2.74 -15.79 -8.29
N ALA A 117 -1.78 -14.91 -8.02
CA ALA A 117 -0.53 -15.30 -7.35
C ALA A 117 -0.76 -15.87 -5.94
N ARG A 118 -1.78 -15.37 -5.21
CA ARG A 118 -2.06 -15.79 -3.83
C ARG A 118 -2.98 -17.00 -3.74
N ALA A 119 -3.84 -17.24 -4.74
CA ALA A 119 -4.71 -18.40 -4.80
C ALA A 119 -3.93 -19.72 -4.94
N LYS A 120 -2.69 -19.67 -5.47
CA LYS A 120 -1.84 -20.85 -5.67
C LYS A 120 -2.62 -21.97 -6.37
N SER A 121 -2.71 -23.16 -5.78
CA SER A 121 -3.41 -24.34 -6.32
C SER A 121 -4.88 -24.45 -5.89
N THR A 122 -5.47 -23.41 -5.27
CA THR A 122 -6.90 -23.46 -4.92
C THR A 122 -7.80 -23.25 -6.15
N PRO A 123 -8.98 -23.89 -6.21
CA PRO A 123 -9.94 -23.67 -7.29
C PRO A 123 -10.27 -22.19 -7.45
N LEU A 124 -10.18 -21.68 -8.68
CA LEU A 124 -10.49 -20.29 -9.03
C LEU A 124 -11.95 -20.17 -9.49
N ILE A 125 -12.72 -19.36 -8.80
CA ILE A 125 -14.09 -18.97 -9.16
C ILE A 125 -14.05 -17.53 -9.68
N VAL A 126 -14.44 -17.34 -10.93
CA VAL A 126 -14.37 -16.05 -11.61
C VAL A 126 -15.78 -15.56 -11.93
N ASP A 127 -16.20 -14.48 -11.27
CA ASP A 127 -17.50 -13.86 -11.52
C ASP A 127 -17.38 -12.80 -12.63
N ILE A 128 -18.01 -13.08 -13.76
CA ILE A 128 -18.01 -12.21 -14.96
C ILE A 128 -19.22 -11.26 -14.97
N LEU A 129 -20.08 -11.29 -13.94
CA LEU A 129 -21.31 -10.49 -13.91
C LEU A 129 -21.04 -9.01 -14.15
N MET A 130 -21.39 -8.57 -15.36
CA MET A 130 -21.39 -7.17 -15.77
C MET A 130 -22.47 -6.46 -14.95
N LEU A 131 -22.11 -5.36 -14.28
CA LEU A 131 -23.13 -4.48 -13.70
C LEU A 131 -24.01 -4.02 -14.86
N LYS A 132 -25.30 -4.40 -14.86
CA LYS A 132 -26.28 -3.79 -15.75
C LYS A 132 -26.23 -2.29 -15.45
N SER A 133 -25.64 -1.51 -16.35
CA SER A 133 -25.53 -0.08 -16.21
C SER A 133 -26.90 0.49 -15.84
N ARG A 134 -26.95 1.33 -14.80
CA ARG A 134 -28.11 2.15 -14.45
C ARG A 134 -28.43 3.22 -15.53
N PHE A 135 -28.17 2.92 -16.80
CA PHE A 135 -28.33 3.84 -17.94
C PHE A 135 -29.57 3.56 -18.79
N PHE A 136 -30.38 2.57 -18.44
CA PHE A 136 -31.65 2.36 -19.12
C PHE A 136 -32.76 3.11 -18.40
N MET A 137 -32.93 4.40 -18.73
CA MET A 137 -34.22 5.12 -18.82
C MET A 137 -33.97 6.64 -18.90
N ARG A 138 -33.56 7.11 -20.09
CA ARG A 138 -33.91 8.47 -20.53
C ARG A 138 -34.09 8.50 -22.04
N HIS A 139 -35.03 7.70 -22.53
CA HIS A 139 -35.65 7.96 -23.82
C HIS A 139 -37.01 7.26 -23.88
N LYS A 140 -38.07 7.99 -23.53
CA LYS A 140 -39.39 7.96 -24.19
C LYS A 140 -40.31 9.03 -23.60
N GLY A 141 -41.01 9.69 -24.51
CA GLY A 141 -41.81 10.90 -24.37
C GLY A 141 -41.49 11.77 -25.59
N ILE A 142 -41.64 11.27 -26.82
CA ILE A 142 -42.90 11.08 -27.57
C ILE A 142 -43.70 12.39 -27.62
N HIS A 143 -43.62 12.98 -28.82
CA HIS A 143 -44.59 13.81 -29.50
C HIS A 143 -45.98 13.98 -28.86
N ALA A 144 -46.39 15.23 -28.71
CA ALA A 144 -47.67 15.73 -29.18
C ALA A 144 -47.41 17.10 -29.85
#